data_AF-A0A1Y1CN72-F1
#
_entry.id   AF-A0A1Y1CN72-F1
#
_cell.length_a   1.000
_cell.length_b   1.000
_cell.length_c   1.000
_cell.angle_alpha   90.00
_cell.angle_beta   90.00
_cell.angle_gamma   90.00
#
_symmetry.space_group_name_H-M   'P 1'
#
loop_
_entity.id
_entity.type
_entity.pdbx_description
1 polymer ?
#
loop_
_entity_poly.entity_id
_entity_poly.type
_entity_poly.pdbx_seq_one_letter_code
_entity_poly.pdbx_strand_id
1 'polypeptide(L)'
;MFNKTKFYLLILSDYQFLATYVLDILNRYEEPELQLGKVKAKLKAANDKLLGSAQMVKSKAVTEVLAKLDLDRDDAWMSFYHYLISCSRRLNSESREFADRLLVIASVPEMHIHNLGYQKQTVNTTNFFNIIDADVVYTEALEKISANVLYNELKSAQAVFEEKEADKFNDGTGKEKSESVEATKDIRTALVSLEKLLSTMNDLTDKPEYLVIATAINEVVDQVNAKALGRTTRRKNSKAEEVAN
;
A
#
# COMPACT_ATOMS: atom_id res chain seq x y z
N MET A 1 -11.13 -26.48 -27.61
CA MET A 1 -10.34 -27.15 -26.56
C MET A 1 -9.71 -26.07 -25.69
N PHE A 2 -9.77 -26.19 -24.36
CA PHE A 2 -9.20 -25.20 -23.45
C PHE A 2 -7.70 -25.38 -23.26
N ASN A 3 -6.96 -24.27 -23.22
CA ASN A 3 -5.53 -24.29 -22.94
C ASN A 3 -5.29 -24.51 -21.45
N LYS A 4 -4.33 -25.38 -21.14
CA LYS A 4 -4.03 -25.74 -19.76
C LYS A 4 -3.35 -24.57 -19.02
N THR A 5 -4.06 -23.97 -18.08
CA THR A 5 -3.49 -22.95 -17.19
C THR A 5 -2.40 -23.53 -16.29
N LYS A 6 -1.20 -22.93 -16.30
CA LYS A 6 -0.07 -23.36 -15.47
C LYS A 6 -0.14 -22.76 -14.06
N PHE A 7 -1.20 -23.09 -13.32
CA PHE A 7 -1.51 -22.54 -11.98
C PHE A 7 -0.33 -22.56 -11.00
N TYR A 8 0.53 -23.59 -11.08
CA TYR A 8 1.71 -23.76 -10.23
C TYR A 8 2.81 -22.72 -10.46
N LEU A 9 2.78 -22.00 -11.59
CA LEU A 9 3.73 -20.91 -11.92
C LEU A 9 3.16 -19.52 -11.63
N LEU A 10 1.88 -19.43 -11.29
CA LEU A 10 1.19 -18.15 -11.13
C LEU A 10 1.45 -17.56 -9.75
N ILE A 11 1.64 -16.25 -9.71
CA ILE A 11 1.66 -15.44 -8.49
C ILE A 11 0.31 -14.73 -8.33
N LEU A 12 0.04 -14.14 -7.16
CA LEU A 12 -1.24 -13.50 -6.83
C LEU A 12 -1.74 -12.53 -7.90
N SER A 13 -0.85 -11.69 -8.44
CA SER A 13 -1.22 -10.72 -9.48
C SER A 13 -1.63 -11.36 -10.80
N ASP A 14 -1.17 -12.58 -11.12
CA ASP A 14 -1.64 -13.30 -12.29
C ASP A 14 -3.02 -13.91 -12.07
N TYR A 15 -3.31 -14.41 -10.85
CA TYR A 15 -4.65 -14.89 -10.50
C TYR A 15 -5.68 -13.78 -10.61
N GLN A 16 -5.34 -12.59 -10.10
CA GLN A 16 -6.20 -11.41 -10.19
C GLN A 16 -6.42 -10.97 -11.64
N PHE A 17 -5.34 -10.89 -12.44
CA PHE A 17 -5.45 -10.54 -13.86
C PHE A 17 -6.33 -11.55 -14.60
N LEU A 18 -6.06 -12.85 -14.42
CA LEU A 18 -6.80 -13.91 -15.07
C LEU A 18 -8.29 -13.88 -14.69
N ALA A 19 -8.61 -13.78 -13.40
CA ALA A 19 -10.00 -13.76 -12.94
C ALA A 19 -10.76 -12.51 -13.43
N THR A 20 -10.12 -11.34 -13.42
CA THR A 20 -10.74 -10.09 -13.88
C THR A 20 -11.06 -10.13 -15.36
N TYR A 21 -10.09 -10.50 -16.21
CA TYR A 21 -10.31 -10.55 -17.66
C TYR A 21 -11.30 -11.65 -18.07
N VAL A 22 -11.30 -12.79 -17.38
CA VAL A 22 -12.32 -13.82 -17.62
C VAL A 22 -13.71 -13.33 -17.24
N LEU A 23 -13.87 -12.61 -16.12
CA LEU A 23 -15.15 -11.99 -15.76
C LEU A 23 -15.60 -10.97 -16.81
N ASP A 24 -14.69 -10.13 -17.32
CA ASP A 24 -15.00 -9.15 -18.38
C ASP A 24 -15.47 -9.82 -19.67
N ILE A 25 -14.87 -10.95 -20.05
CA ILE A 25 -15.33 -11.75 -21.20
C ILE A 25 -16.74 -12.25 -20.92
N LEU A 26 -16.97 -12.89 -19.76
CA LEU A 26 -18.26 -13.48 -19.43
C LEU A 26 -19.38 -12.42 -19.34
N ASN A 27 -19.08 -11.22 -18.83
CA ASN A 27 -20.04 -10.13 -18.66
C ASN A 27 -20.58 -9.56 -19.98
N ARG A 28 -19.93 -9.84 -21.11
CA ARG A 28 -20.42 -9.44 -22.45
C ARG A 28 -21.56 -10.31 -22.97
N TYR A 29 -21.88 -11.40 -22.27
CA TYR A 29 -22.92 -12.35 -22.68
C TYR A 29 -24.05 -12.41 -21.65
N GLU A 30 -25.28 -12.49 -22.13
CA GLU A 30 -26.47 -12.57 -21.28
C GLU A 30 -26.52 -13.90 -20.48
N GLU A 31 -26.81 -13.80 -19.19
CA GLU A 31 -26.75 -14.93 -18.26
C GLU A 31 -27.82 -16.03 -18.44
N PRO A 32 -29.09 -15.72 -18.77
CA PRO A 32 -30.15 -16.73 -18.77
C PRO A 32 -29.98 -17.79 -19.86
N GLU A 33 -29.47 -17.38 -21.03
CA GLU A 33 -29.43 -18.25 -22.21
C GLU A 33 -28.24 -19.20 -22.26
N LEU A 34 -27.15 -18.84 -21.55
CA LEU A 34 -25.89 -19.57 -21.56
C LEU A 34 -25.57 -20.27 -20.23
N GLN A 35 -26.43 -20.13 -19.22
CA GLN A 35 -26.29 -20.75 -17.89
C GLN A 35 -24.98 -20.39 -17.16
N LEU A 36 -24.41 -19.22 -17.45
CA LEU A 36 -23.12 -18.78 -16.91
C LEU A 36 -23.21 -18.24 -15.47
N GLY A 37 -24.40 -17.87 -15.00
CA GLY A 37 -24.60 -17.11 -13.75
C GLY A 37 -23.93 -17.74 -12.52
N LYS A 38 -24.05 -19.06 -12.33
CA LYS A 38 -23.45 -19.74 -11.17
C LYS A 38 -21.92 -19.68 -11.18
N VAL A 39 -21.30 -19.79 -12.35
CA VAL A 39 -19.84 -19.78 -12.47
C VAL A 39 -19.31 -18.35 -12.41
N LYS A 40 -20.00 -17.39 -13.05
CA LYS A 40 -19.73 -15.95 -12.92
C LYS A 40 -19.74 -15.51 -11.46
N ALA A 41 -20.79 -15.86 -10.71
CA ALA A 41 -20.92 -15.50 -9.30
C ALA A 41 -19.77 -16.06 -8.44
N LYS A 42 -19.40 -17.33 -8.65
CA LYS A 42 -18.27 -17.96 -7.94
C LYS A 42 -16.94 -17.29 -8.26
N LEU A 43 -16.66 -17.03 -9.55
CA LEU A 43 -15.42 -16.41 -9.98
C LEU A 43 -15.34 -14.96 -9.46
N LYS A 44 -16.45 -14.22 -9.49
CA LYS A 44 -16.56 -12.86 -8.95
C LYS A 44 -16.29 -12.84 -7.45
N ALA A 45 -16.97 -13.68 -6.67
CA ALA A 45 -16.76 -13.75 -5.21
C ALA A 45 -15.29 -14.08 -4.85
N ALA A 46 -14.66 -15.00 -5.59
CA ALA A 46 -13.26 -15.35 -5.37
C ALA A 46 -12.30 -14.21 -5.77
N ASN A 47 -12.59 -13.50 -6.86
CA ASN A 47 -11.80 -12.33 -7.30
C ASN A 47 -11.94 -11.17 -6.32
N ASP A 48 -13.15 -10.88 -5.84
CA ASP A 48 -13.42 -9.84 -4.84
C ASP A 48 -12.68 -10.14 -3.53
N LYS A 49 -12.67 -11.41 -3.09
CA LYS A 49 -11.89 -11.86 -1.93
C LYS A 49 -10.39 -11.69 -2.14
N LEU A 50 -9.88 -12.01 -3.34
CA LEU A 50 -8.47 -11.83 -3.68
C LEU A 50 -8.09 -10.33 -3.70
N LEU A 51 -8.93 -9.48 -4.29
CA LEU A 51 -8.75 -8.02 -4.33
C LEU A 51 -8.68 -7.41 -2.93
N GLY A 52 -9.62 -7.78 -2.05
CA GLY A 52 -9.59 -7.37 -0.65
C GLY A 52 -8.30 -7.80 0.06
N SER A 53 -7.83 -9.01 -0.20
CA SER A 53 -6.57 -9.50 0.38
C SER A 53 -5.31 -8.80 -0.17
N ALA A 54 -5.34 -8.34 -1.42
CA ALA A 54 -4.22 -7.67 -2.09
C ALA A 54 -4.08 -6.19 -1.72
N GLN A 55 -5.19 -5.51 -1.38
CA GLN A 55 -5.17 -4.17 -0.78
C GLN A 55 -4.51 -4.18 0.60
N MET A 56 -4.72 -5.24 1.41
CA MET A 56 -4.13 -5.34 2.75
C MET A 56 -2.60 -5.51 2.76
N VAL A 57 -1.99 -6.16 1.75
CA VAL A 57 -0.51 -6.35 1.71
C VAL A 57 0.22 -5.01 1.62
N LYS A 58 -0.42 -3.98 1.07
CA LYS A 58 0.08 -2.60 1.10
C LYS A 58 0.11 -2.02 2.51
N SER A 59 -0.84 -2.39 3.38
CA SER A 59 -0.95 -1.91 4.77
C SER A 59 0.25 -2.27 5.65
N LYS A 60 0.90 -3.44 5.43
CA LYS A 60 2.13 -3.81 6.14
C LYS A 60 3.33 -2.97 5.72
N ALA A 61 3.50 -2.73 4.42
CA ALA A 61 4.52 -1.81 3.93
C ALA A 61 4.25 -0.37 4.40
N VAL A 62 2.99 0.05 4.45
CA VAL A 62 2.58 1.36 5.00
C VAL A 62 2.89 1.45 6.49
N THR A 63 2.76 0.37 7.26
CA THR A 63 3.09 0.37 8.69
C THR A 63 4.60 0.52 8.93
N GLU A 64 5.45 -0.17 8.16
CA GLU A 64 6.92 -0.01 8.23
C GLU A 64 7.37 1.39 7.76
N VAL A 65 6.74 1.92 6.70
CA VAL A 65 7.00 3.28 6.22
C VAL A 65 6.56 4.31 7.25
N LEU A 66 5.38 4.16 7.87
CA LEU A 66 4.91 5.07 8.92
C LEU A 66 5.80 5.04 10.14
N ALA A 67 6.27 3.86 10.58
CA ALA A 67 7.21 3.78 11.70
C ALA A 67 8.53 4.50 11.39
N LYS A 68 8.99 4.47 10.13
CA LYS A 68 10.16 5.25 9.72
C LYS A 68 9.88 6.76 9.73
N LEU A 69 8.77 7.19 9.16
CA LEU A 69 8.40 8.61 9.12
C LEU A 69 8.16 9.18 10.52
N ASP A 70 7.63 8.36 11.43
CA ASP A 70 7.50 8.70 12.85
C ASP A 70 8.87 8.96 13.49
N LEU A 71 9.84 8.08 13.22
CA LEU A 71 11.20 8.22 13.71
C LEU A 71 11.89 9.46 13.12
N ASP A 72 11.70 9.73 11.81
CA ASP A 72 12.22 10.94 11.17
C ASP A 72 11.64 12.22 11.81
N ARG A 73 10.35 12.20 12.21
CA ARG A 73 9.70 13.29 12.94
C ARG A 73 10.27 13.47 14.35
N ASP A 74 10.48 12.37 15.07
CA ASP A 74 11.10 12.39 16.39
C ASP A 74 12.53 12.95 16.34
N ASP A 75 13.32 12.51 15.36
CA ASP A 75 14.68 12.99 15.14
C ASP A 75 14.72 14.47 14.79
N ALA A 76 13.79 14.95 13.96
CA ALA A 76 13.66 16.37 13.63
C ALA A 76 13.30 17.20 14.88
N TRP A 77 12.38 16.71 15.72
CA TRP A 77 12.02 17.36 16.96
C TRP A 77 13.18 17.43 17.94
N MET A 78 13.88 16.30 18.16
CA MET A 78 15.01 16.24 19.07
C MET A 78 16.17 17.12 18.60
N SER A 79 16.40 17.19 17.29
CA SER A 79 17.39 18.08 16.68
C SER A 79 17.06 19.55 16.96
N PHE A 80 15.81 19.95 16.72
CA PHE A 80 15.33 21.30 17.00
C PHE A 80 15.43 21.63 18.51
N TYR A 81 14.92 20.75 19.38
CA TYR A 81 14.92 20.96 20.82
C TYR A 81 16.32 21.09 21.41
N HIS A 82 17.24 20.19 21.05
CA HIS A 82 18.63 20.27 21.51
C HIS A 82 19.36 21.48 20.96
N TYR A 83 19.01 21.95 19.75
CA TYR A 83 19.53 23.20 19.23
C TYR A 83 19.13 24.40 20.09
N LEU A 84 17.86 24.45 20.53
CA LEU A 84 17.39 25.50 21.45
C LEU A 84 18.15 25.46 22.78
N ILE A 85 18.35 24.26 23.37
CA ILE A 85 19.15 24.10 24.59
C ILE A 85 20.60 24.54 24.39
N SER A 86 21.19 24.25 23.23
CA SER A 86 22.54 24.71 22.90
C SER A 86 22.59 26.23 22.86
N CYS A 87 21.61 26.87 22.21
CA CYS A 87 21.54 28.32 22.08
C CYS A 87 21.30 29.03 23.42
N SER A 88 20.48 28.48 24.33
CA SER A 88 20.28 29.04 25.68
C SER A 88 21.53 28.97 26.55
N ARG A 89 22.52 28.17 26.19
CA ARG A 89 23.79 28.05 26.92
C ARG A 89 24.93 28.84 26.28
N ARG A 90 24.70 29.53 25.16
CA ARG A 90 25.72 30.35 24.50
C ARG A 90 26.12 31.54 25.36
N LEU A 91 27.36 31.99 25.22
CA LEU A 91 27.88 33.18 25.90
C LEU A 91 27.21 34.48 25.43
N ASN A 92 26.74 34.51 24.18
CA ASN A 92 25.96 35.62 23.64
C ASN A 92 24.60 35.70 24.36
N SER A 93 24.37 36.78 25.11
CA SER A 93 23.16 36.99 25.92
C SER A 93 21.89 37.17 25.08
N GLU A 94 22.01 37.80 23.91
CA GLU A 94 20.88 38.00 22.99
C GLU A 94 20.41 36.66 22.42
N SER A 95 21.33 35.84 21.91
CA SER A 95 21.02 34.49 21.42
C SER A 95 20.43 33.60 22.52
N ARG A 96 20.88 33.77 23.77
CA ARG A 96 20.36 33.04 24.92
C ARG A 96 18.91 33.42 25.20
N GLU A 97 18.62 34.71 25.28
CA GLU A 97 17.27 35.22 25.57
C GLU A 97 16.24 34.75 24.54
N PHE A 98 16.57 34.83 23.25
CA PHE A 98 15.68 34.34 22.20
C PHE A 98 15.48 32.82 22.26
N ALA A 99 16.52 32.05 22.56
CA ALA A 99 16.39 30.61 22.74
C ALA A 99 15.55 30.23 23.97
N ASP A 100 15.72 30.94 25.09
CA ASP A 100 14.94 30.74 26.31
C ASP A 100 13.44 30.97 26.07
N ARG A 101 13.08 32.01 25.29
CA ARG A 101 11.68 32.26 24.90
C ARG A 101 11.05 31.08 24.17
N LEU A 102 11.78 30.46 23.24
CA LEU A 102 11.31 29.28 22.51
C LEU A 102 11.31 28.02 23.40
N LEU A 103 12.26 27.89 24.33
CA LEU A 103 12.29 26.76 25.26
C LEU A 103 11.09 26.74 26.21
N VAL A 104 10.54 27.90 26.59
CA VAL A 104 9.34 27.96 27.44
C VAL A 104 8.18 27.17 26.83
N ILE A 105 7.96 27.29 25.52
CA ILE A 105 6.90 26.56 24.82
C ILE A 105 7.34 25.14 24.40
N ALA A 106 8.63 24.91 24.16
CA ALA A 106 9.14 23.60 23.73
C ALA A 106 9.37 22.60 24.88
N SER A 107 9.45 23.08 26.12
CA SER A 107 9.76 22.26 27.31
C SER A 107 8.54 21.78 28.10
N VAL A 108 7.32 22.16 27.68
CA VAL A 108 6.10 21.74 28.37
C VAL A 108 5.91 20.23 28.28
N PRO A 109 5.24 19.58 29.28
CA PRO A 109 5.04 18.13 29.29
C PRO A 109 4.45 17.58 27.97
N GLU A 110 3.55 18.33 27.35
CA GLU A 110 2.90 18.00 26.09
C GLU A 110 3.88 17.91 24.90
N MET A 111 5.05 18.53 25.00
CA MET A 111 6.08 18.55 23.95
C MET A 111 7.11 17.42 24.08
N HIS A 112 6.88 16.45 24.98
CA HIS A 112 7.62 15.17 24.99
C HIS A 112 7.08 14.23 23.91
N ILE A 113 7.01 14.73 22.67
CA ILE A 113 6.21 14.14 21.60
C ILE A 113 6.64 12.73 21.19
N HIS A 114 7.94 12.43 21.32
CA HIS A 114 8.55 11.11 21.07
C HIS A 114 8.05 10.01 22.02
N ASN A 115 7.36 10.37 23.11
CA ASN A 115 6.76 9.40 24.04
C ASN A 115 5.24 9.28 23.85
N LEU A 116 4.67 9.97 22.87
CA LEU A 116 3.22 10.02 22.64
C LEU A 116 2.82 9.09 21.49
N GLY A 117 1.55 8.69 21.48
CA GLY A 117 0.97 8.03 20.28
C GLY A 117 0.74 9.04 19.16
N TYR A 118 0.71 8.56 17.90
CA TYR A 118 0.68 9.38 16.68
C TYR A 118 -0.33 10.53 16.71
N GLN A 119 -1.58 10.26 17.10
CA GLN A 119 -2.62 11.30 17.16
C GLN A 119 -2.27 12.43 18.13
N LYS A 120 -1.76 12.10 19.32
CA LYS A 120 -1.39 13.11 20.32
C LYS A 120 -0.15 13.88 19.90
N GLN A 121 0.83 13.17 19.33
CA GLN A 121 2.02 13.79 18.78
C GLN A 121 1.66 14.78 17.67
N THR A 122 0.85 14.37 16.69
CA THR A 122 0.37 15.23 15.61
C THR A 122 -0.35 16.48 16.15
N VAL A 123 -1.29 16.31 17.08
CA VAL A 123 -2.01 17.45 17.69
C VAL A 123 -1.05 18.41 18.38
N ASN A 124 -0.11 17.90 19.18
CA ASN A 124 0.81 18.75 19.93
C ASN A 124 1.81 19.47 19.03
N THR A 125 2.37 18.78 18.04
CA THR A 125 3.28 19.38 17.04
C THR A 125 2.58 20.45 16.22
N THR A 126 1.35 20.21 15.77
CA THR A 126 0.57 21.20 15.01
C THR A 126 0.20 22.41 15.87
N ASN A 127 -0.19 22.20 17.14
CA ASN A 127 -0.43 23.30 18.07
C ASN A 127 0.83 24.12 18.32
N PHE A 128 1.98 23.46 18.47
CA PHE A 128 3.28 24.12 18.61
C PHE A 128 3.61 25.00 17.39
N PHE A 129 3.37 24.51 16.17
CA PHE A 129 3.54 25.33 14.97
C PHE A 129 2.61 26.54 14.96
N ASN A 130 1.32 26.34 15.29
CA ASN A 130 0.35 27.41 15.34
C ASN A 130 0.73 28.50 16.35
N ILE A 131 1.28 28.14 17.52
CA ILE A 131 1.74 29.10 18.53
C ILE A 131 2.91 29.92 17.98
N ILE A 132 3.91 29.26 17.38
CA ILE A 132 5.09 29.95 16.85
C ILE A 132 4.71 30.86 15.67
N ASP A 133 3.94 30.35 14.71
CA ASP A 133 3.60 31.08 13.49
C ASP A 133 2.64 32.25 13.73
N ALA A 134 1.82 32.19 14.80
CA ALA A 134 0.87 33.24 15.13
C ALA A 134 1.50 34.42 15.88
N ASP A 135 2.67 34.25 16.50
CA ASP A 135 3.31 35.28 17.32
C ASP A 135 4.61 35.79 16.69
N VAL A 136 4.65 37.10 16.43
CA VAL A 136 5.82 37.79 15.89
C VAL A 136 7.05 37.63 16.80
N VAL A 137 6.84 37.51 18.12
CA VAL A 137 7.93 37.34 19.09
C VAL A 137 8.66 36.00 18.88
N TYR A 138 7.95 34.93 18.55
CA TYR A 138 8.54 33.61 18.34
C TYR A 138 9.17 33.46 16.96
N THR A 139 8.56 34.04 15.93
CA THR A 139 9.14 34.09 14.59
C THR A 139 10.44 34.91 14.56
N GLU A 140 10.48 36.07 15.23
CA GLU A 140 11.73 36.83 15.40
C GLU A 140 12.79 36.02 16.15
N ALA A 141 12.39 35.31 17.22
CA ALA A 141 13.32 34.49 17.98
C ALA A 141 13.97 33.38 17.12
N LEU A 142 13.19 32.72 16.26
CA LEU A 142 13.69 31.72 15.31
C LEU A 142 14.73 32.30 14.35
N GLU A 143 14.48 33.50 13.83
CA GLU A 143 15.42 34.20 12.94
C GLU A 143 16.71 34.57 13.66
N LYS A 144 16.60 35.16 14.85
CA LYS A 144 17.74 35.66 15.64
C LYS A 144 18.70 34.56 16.06
N ILE A 145 18.19 33.36 16.33
CA ILE A 145 19.04 32.20 16.62
C ILE A 145 19.32 31.33 15.40
N SER A 146 18.83 31.70 14.20
CA SER A 146 19.00 30.93 12.96
C SER A 146 18.43 29.50 13.03
N ALA A 147 17.33 29.29 13.76
CA ALA A 147 16.67 27.99 13.90
C ALA A 147 15.68 27.65 12.77
N ASN A 148 15.45 28.57 11.83
CA ASN A 148 14.47 28.41 10.74
C ASN A 148 14.65 27.13 9.93
N VAL A 149 15.89 26.69 9.69
CA VAL A 149 16.15 25.45 8.93
C VAL A 149 15.58 24.23 9.66
N LEU A 150 15.96 24.05 10.93
CA LEU A 150 15.50 22.94 11.77
C LEU A 150 13.99 22.99 12.02
N TYR A 151 13.42 24.20 12.17
CA TYR A 151 11.99 24.39 12.33
C TYR A 151 11.20 23.96 11.07
N ASN A 152 11.70 24.29 9.88
CA ASN A 152 11.09 23.88 8.61
C ASN A 152 11.29 22.39 8.30
N GLU A 153 12.41 21.80 8.71
CA GLU A 153 12.63 20.35 8.65
C GLU A 153 11.59 19.61 9.49
N LEU A 154 11.34 20.07 10.72
CA LEU A 154 10.31 19.53 11.60
C LEU A 154 8.90 19.66 11.00
N LYS A 155 8.54 20.82 10.42
CA LYS A 155 7.27 20.99 9.69
C LYS A 155 7.13 20.02 8.53
N SER A 156 8.21 19.84 7.77
CA SER A 156 8.22 18.95 6.61
C SER A 156 8.04 17.49 7.03
N ALA A 157 8.73 17.04 8.08
CA ALA A 157 8.58 15.69 8.63
C ALA A 157 7.15 15.43 9.13
N GLN A 158 6.54 16.40 9.83
CA GLN A 158 5.15 16.29 10.29
C GLN A 158 4.17 16.19 9.11
N ALA A 159 4.32 17.04 8.08
CA ALA A 159 3.45 17.02 6.91
C ALA A 159 3.52 15.69 6.14
N VAL A 160 4.73 15.16 5.92
CA VAL A 160 4.92 13.86 5.25
C VAL A 160 4.32 12.71 6.06
N PHE A 161 4.42 12.77 7.39
CA PHE A 161 3.80 11.79 8.27
C PHE A 161 2.27 11.82 8.16
N GLU A 162 1.65 13.00 8.24
CA GLU A 162 0.18 13.17 8.17
C GLU A 162 -0.38 12.68 6.83
N GLU A 163 0.29 13.00 5.72
CA GLU A 163 -0.09 12.51 4.38
C GLU A 163 -0.11 10.97 4.36
N LYS A 164 0.92 10.33 4.93
CA LYS A 164 1.02 8.87 4.97
C LYS A 164 0.04 8.23 5.97
N GLU A 165 -0.26 8.90 7.07
CA GLU A 165 -1.21 8.42 8.07
C GLU A 165 -2.64 8.44 7.51
N ALA A 166 -2.99 9.47 6.74
CA ALA A 166 -4.26 9.56 6.03
C ALA A 166 -4.45 8.41 5.02
N ASP A 167 -3.39 7.98 4.34
CA ASP A 167 -3.42 6.81 3.45
C ASP A 167 -3.78 5.51 4.20
N LYS A 168 -3.33 5.35 5.45
CA LYS A 168 -3.51 4.11 6.24
C LYS A 168 -4.98 3.85 6.62
N PHE A 169 -5.75 4.89 6.91
CA PHE A 169 -7.16 4.75 7.31
C PHE A 169 -8.06 4.16 6.22
N ASN A 170 -7.58 4.08 4.97
CA ASN A 170 -8.29 3.44 3.87
C ASN A 170 -8.02 1.93 3.71
N ASP A 171 -7.01 1.36 4.38
CA ASP A 171 -6.57 -0.04 4.20
C ASP A 171 -6.65 -0.85 5.50
N GLY A 172 -7.79 -1.54 5.72
CA GLY A 172 -8.10 -2.33 6.92
C GLY A 172 -7.19 -3.55 7.19
N THR A 173 -7.22 -4.09 8.42
CA THR A 173 -6.22 -5.04 8.96
C THR A 173 -6.77 -6.46 9.27
N GLY A 174 -5.98 -7.52 9.02
CA GLY A 174 -5.93 -8.71 9.92
C GLY A 174 -6.03 -10.16 9.40
N LYS A 175 -6.51 -10.48 8.18
CA LYS A 175 -6.79 -11.88 7.75
C LYS A 175 -6.00 -12.41 6.54
N GLU A 176 -4.93 -11.73 6.17
CA GLU A 176 -4.32 -11.73 4.82
C GLU A 176 -3.83 -13.07 4.25
N LYS A 177 -3.10 -13.88 5.03
CA LYS A 177 -2.32 -15.00 4.43
C LYS A 177 -3.18 -16.24 4.17
N SER A 178 -4.23 -16.44 4.97
CA SER A 178 -5.17 -17.54 4.78
C SER A 178 -6.17 -17.21 3.66
N GLU A 179 -6.69 -15.98 3.64
CA GLU A 179 -7.72 -15.59 2.68
C GLU A 179 -7.20 -15.45 1.25
N SER A 180 -5.96 -14.99 1.04
CA SER A 180 -5.34 -14.92 -0.29
C SER A 180 -5.06 -16.31 -0.88
N VAL A 181 -4.55 -17.25 -0.08
CA VAL A 181 -4.33 -18.65 -0.51
C VAL A 181 -5.66 -19.33 -0.83
N GLU A 182 -6.66 -19.14 0.02
CA GLU A 182 -8.00 -19.67 -0.21
C GLU A 182 -8.65 -19.04 -1.46
N ALA A 183 -8.54 -17.73 -1.65
CA ALA A 183 -9.06 -17.04 -2.83
C ALA A 183 -8.41 -17.53 -4.14
N THR A 184 -7.09 -17.77 -4.17
CA THR A 184 -6.44 -18.36 -5.36
C THR A 184 -6.93 -19.78 -5.66
N LYS A 185 -7.21 -20.58 -4.62
CA LYS A 185 -7.80 -21.92 -4.76
C LYS A 185 -9.23 -21.84 -5.29
N ASP A 186 -10.01 -20.88 -4.81
CA ASP A 186 -11.39 -20.64 -5.25
C ASP A 186 -11.44 -20.18 -6.71
N ILE A 187 -10.55 -19.25 -7.11
CA ILE A 187 -10.39 -18.82 -8.52
C ILE A 187 -10.04 -20.03 -9.40
N ARG A 188 -9.06 -20.84 -9.00
CA ARG A 188 -8.69 -22.06 -9.74
C ARG A 188 -9.88 -23.00 -9.91
N THR A 189 -10.64 -23.22 -8.85
CA THR A 189 -11.81 -24.12 -8.87
C THR A 189 -12.92 -23.57 -9.77
N ALA A 190 -13.16 -22.25 -9.72
CA ALA A 190 -14.14 -21.59 -10.57
C ALA A 190 -13.75 -21.66 -12.07
N LEU A 191 -12.48 -21.45 -12.40
CA LEU A 191 -11.99 -21.53 -13.78
C LEU A 191 -12.06 -22.96 -14.35
N VAL A 192 -11.70 -23.98 -13.56
CA VAL A 192 -11.86 -25.38 -13.98
C VAL A 192 -13.34 -25.74 -14.18
N SER A 193 -14.22 -25.21 -13.31
CA SER A 193 -15.67 -25.40 -13.46
C SER A 193 -16.20 -24.72 -14.73
N LEU A 194 -15.67 -23.54 -15.07
CA LEU A 194 -16.01 -22.80 -16.28
C LEU A 194 -15.60 -23.58 -17.54
N GLU A 195 -14.36 -24.07 -17.58
CA GLU A 195 -13.87 -24.90 -18.68
C GLU A 195 -14.78 -26.11 -18.91
N LYS A 196 -15.11 -26.83 -17.84
CA LYS A 196 -16.01 -28.00 -17.92
C LYS A 196 -17.40 -27.61 -18.43
N LEU A 197 -17.96 -26.51 -17.94
CA LEU A 197 -19.26 -26.02 -18.38
C LEU A 197 -19.24 -25.69 -19.88
N LEU A 198 -18.27 -24.90 -20.33
CA LEU A 198 -18.19 -24.44 -21.71
C LEU A 198 -17.97 -25.62 -22.68
N SER A 199 -17.11 -26.58 -22.33
CA SER A 199 -16.92 -27.80 -23.12
C SER A 199 -18.21 -28.61 -23.21
N THR A 200 -18.86 -28.86 -22.07
CA THR A 200 -20.06 -29.71 -22.01
C THR A 200 -21.24 -29.06 -22.75
N MET A 201 -21.44 -27.75 -22.60
CA MET A 201 -22.56 -27.05 -23.22
C MET A 201 -22.36 -26.86 -24.73
N ASN A 202 -21.12 -26.67 -25.19
CA ASN A 202 -20.80 -26.67 -26.60
C ASN A 202 -21.22 -28.00 -27.26
N ASP A 203 -20.86 -29.13 -26.62
CA ASP A 203 -21.15 -30.47 -27.15
C ASP A 203 -22.65 -30.83 -27.12
N LEU A 204 -23.42 -30.21 -26.21
CA LEU A 204 -24.85 -30.51 -26.03
C LEU A 204 -25.80 -29.61 -26.82
N THR A 205 -25.39 -28.36 -27.12
CA THR A 205 -26.31 -27.34 -27.63
C THR A 205 -25.92 -26.79 -29.01
N ASP A 206 -24.70 -27.08 -29.49
CA ASP A 206 -24.13 -26.52 -30.73
C ASP A 206 -24.19 -24.98 -30.82
N LYS A 207 -24.38 -24.29 -29.68
CA LYS A 207 -24.37 -22.84 -29.61
C LYS A 207 -22.94 -22.31 -29.81
N PRO A 208 -22.66 -21.52 -30.87
CA PRO A 208 -21.31 -21.07 -31.19
C PRO A 208 -20.72 -20.14 -30.13
N GLU A 209 -21.57 -19.47 -29.33
CA GLU A 209 -21.16 -18.55 -28.27
C GLU A 209 -20.24 -19.23 -27.25
N TYR A 210 -20.47 -20.51 -26.93
CA TYR A 210 -19.62 -21.25 -25.99
C TYR A 210 -18.19 -21.41 -26.51
N LEU A 211 -18.02 -21.64 -27.81
CA LEU A 211 -16.71 -21.74 -28.45
C LEU A 211 -16.02 -20.38 -28.55
N VAL A 212 -16.77 -19.32 -28.82
CA VAL A 212 -16.24 -17.94 -28.85
C VAL A 212 -15.74 -17.53 -27.46
N ILE A 213 -16.52 -17.79 -26.41
CA ILE A 213 -16.10 -17.54 -25.01
C ILE A 213 -14.85 -18.34 -24.68
N ALA A 214 -14.82 -19.64 -25.03
CA ALA A 214 -13.67 -20.50 -24.77
C ALA A 214 -12.39 -19.99 -25.45
N THR A 215 -12.50 -19.55 -26.69
CA THR A 215 -11.38 -19.00 -27.46
C THR A 215 -10.84 -17.73 -26.82
N ALA A 216 -11.72 -16.79 -26.44
CA ALA A 216 -11.32 -15.56 -25.78
C ALA A 216 -10.63 -15.83 -24.42
N ILE A 217 -11.10 -16.82 -23.66
CA ILE A 217 -10.46 -17.20 -22.39
C ILE A 217 -9.07 -17.82 -22.64
N ASN A 218 -8.92 -18.65 -23.69
CA ASN A 218 -7.64 -19.24 -24.04
C ASN A 218 -6.57 -18.18 -24.34
N GLU A 219 -6.94 -17.10 -25.02
CA GLU A 219 -6.03 -15.98 -25.28
C GLU A 219 -5.51 -15.36 -23.98
N VAL A 220 -6.38 -15.15 -22.99
CA VAL A 220 -6.00 -14.63 -21.67
C VAL A 220 -5.09 -15.64 -20.94
N VAL A 221 -5.43 -16.93 -20.98
CA VAL A 221 -4.62 -18.00 -20.38
C VAL A 221 -3.21 -18.04 -20.97
N ASP A 222 -3.09 -17.91 -22.29
CA ASP A 222 -1.80 -17.93 -22.98
C ASP A 222 -0.94 -16.72 -22.62
N GLN A 223 -1.53 -15.53 -22.56
CA GLN A 223 -0.85 -14.31 -22.11
C GLN A 223 -0.29 -14.49 -20.68
N VAL A 224 -1.12 -15.00 -19.77
CA VAL A 224 -0.74 -15.24 -18.37
C VAL A 224 0.34 -16.31 -18.27
N ASN A 225 0.22 -17.41 -18.99
CA ASN A 225 1.22 -18.48 -19.04
C ASN A 225 2.57 -17.98 -19.59
N ALA A 226 2.56 -17.18 -20.66
CA ALA A 226 3.76 -16.60 -21.25
C ALA A 226 4.47 -15.67 -20.26
N LYS A 227 3.72 -14.80 -19.57
CA LYS A 227 4.25 -13.93 -18.51
C LYS A 227 4.87 -14.74 -17.37
N ALA A 228 4.20 -15.81 -16.94
CA ALA A 228 4.69 -16.66 -15.86
C ALA A 228 5.98 -17.39 -16.23
N LEU A 229 6.04 -17.99 -17.43
CA LEU A 229 7.25 -18.64 -17.93
C LEU A 229 8.40 -17.64 -18.08
N GLY A 230 8.14 -16.45 -18.63
CA GLY A 230 9.16 -15.41 -18.77
C GLY A 230 9.79 -15.02 -17.44
N ARG A 231 9.02 -14.96 -16.35
CA ARG A 231 9.57 -14.73 -14.99
C ARG A 231 10.40 -15.90 -14.49
N THR A 232 9.94 -17.14 -14.70
CA THR A 232 10.70 -18.33 -14.29
C THR A 232 12.03 -18.43 -15.03
N THR A 233 12.06 -18.14 -16.33
CA THR A 233 13.28 -18.15 -17.15
C THR A 233 14.28 -17.09 -16.67
N ARG A 234 13.83 -15.84 -16.43
CA ARG A 234 14.69 -14.79 -15.87
C ARG A 234 15.31 -15.19 -14.53
N ARG A 235 14.50 -15.73 -13.61
CA ARG A 235 15.00 -16.19 -12.31
C ARG A 235 16.02 -17.32 -12.40
N LYS A 236 15.85 -18.24 -13.37
CA LYS A 236 16.82 -19.33 -13.60
C LYS A 236 18.13 -18.78 -14.14
N ASN A 237 18.09 -17.83 -15.07
CA ASN A 237 19.29 -17.22 -15.65
C ASN A 237 20.06 -16.40 -14.61
N SER A 238 19.40 -15.57 -13.80
CA SER A 238 20.06 -14.80 -12.75
C SER A 238 20.75 -15.69 -11.70
N LYS A 239 20.12 -16.82 -11.32
CA LYS A 239 20.75 -17.79 -10.41
C LYS A 239 21.93 -18.53 -11.04
N ALA A 240 21.91 -18.77 -12.35
CA ALA A 240 23.02 -19.40 -13.05
C ALA A 240 24.23 -18.45 -13.15
N GLU A 241 23.98 -17.15 -13.32
CA GLU A 241 25.02 -16.10 -13.34
C GLU A 241 25.62 -15.86 -11.95
N GLU A 242 24.83 -15.93 -10.87
CA GLU A 242 25.33 -15.82 -9.48
C GLU A 242 26.19 -17.01 -9.03
N VAL A 243 25.98 -18.20 -9.59
CA VAL A 243 26.77 -19.41 -9.28
C VAL A 243 28.01 -19.54 -10.16
N ALA A 244 28.05 -18.81 -11.29
CA ALA A 244 29.17 -18.79 -12.22
C ALA A 244 30.22 -17.70 -11.91
N ASN A 245 29.91 -16.77 -11.01
CA ASN A 245 30.81 -15.74 -10.47
C ASN A 245 31.30 -16.12 -9.07
#